data_AF-A0A3M1ED53-F1
#
_entry.id   AF-A0A3M1ED53-F1
#
_cell.length_a   1.000
_cell.length_b   1.000
_cell.length_c   1.000
_cell.angle_alpha   90.00
_cell.angle_beta   90.00
_cell.angle_gamma   90.00
#
_symmetry.space_group_name_H-M   'P 1'
#
loop_
_entity.id
_entity.type
_entity.pdbx_description
1 polymer ?
#
loop_
_entity_poly.entity_id
_entity_poly.type
_entity_poly.pdbx_seq_one_letter_code
_entity_poly.pdbx_strand_id
1 'polypeptide(L)'
;FSESFARSVEIAGVVRWLEQQEDSAGLASWRRQERYRQQLQQLADETREKLARLYARPLPAQSMAAQKQVVLETFSEQATKLARKLNLRPARWLSPEQVNNAALALFSTYQEHVPAFLALLRSLDGDFAAFFRKVRTIASLPADKRAETMAYWNKVAQREGQVADLYAPEPRHR
;
A
#
# COMPACT_ATOMS: atom_id res chain seq x y z
N PHE A 1 -3.14 8.92 11.78
CA PHE A 1 -4.09 8.09 11.01
C PHE A 1 -4.96 8.88 10.01
N SER A 2 -4.91 10.22 9.97
CA SER A 2 -5.75 11.05 9.07
C SER A 2 -5.53 10.76 7.59
N GLU A 3 -4.28 10.59 7.16
CA GLU A 3 -3.93 10.24 5.78
C GLU A 3 -4.44 8.84 5.40
N SER A 4 -4.22 7.84 6.27
CA SER A 4 -4.76 6.48 6.06
C SER A 4 -6.29 6.46 6.01
N PHE A 5 -6.94 7.31 6.82
CA PHE A 5 -8.38 7.48 6.81
C PHE A 5 -8.86 8.10 5.49
N ALA A 6 -8.27 9.22 5.06
CA ALA A 6 -8.60 9.87 3.79
C ALA A 6 -8.43 8.89 2.62
N ARG A 7 -7.33 8.13 2.60
CA ARG A 7 -7.07 7.09 1.60
C ARG A 7 -8.12 5.97 1.63
N SER A 8 -8.56 5.54 2.81
CA SER A 8 -9.60 4.51 2.93
C SER A 8 -10.95 4.97 2.37
N VAL A 9 -11.33 6.24 2.61
CA VAL A 9 -12.54 6.84 2.07
C VAL A 9 -12.43 6.99 0.55
N GLU A 10 -11.27 7.42 0.03
CA GLU A 10 -11.00 7.49 -1.41
C GLU A 10 -11.17 6.11 -2.07
N ILE A 11 -10.51 5.07 -1.53
CA ILE A 11 -10.60 3.70 -2.05
C ILE A 11 -12.06 3.24 -2.10
N ALA A 12 -12.76 3.31 -0.97
CA ALA A 12 -14.13 2.83 -0.88
C ALA A 12 -15.08 3.64 -1.78
N GLY A 13 -14.86 4.95 -1.92
CA GLY A 13 -15.63 5.81 -2.81
C GLY A 13 -15.42 5.48 -4.28
N VAL A 14 -14.16 5.32 -4.71
CA VAL A 14 -13.81 4.95 -6.10
C VAL A 14 -14.39 3.60 -6.47
N VAL A 15 -14.22 2.59 -5.62
CA VAL A 15 -14.77 1.25 -5.87
C VAL A 15 -16.30 1.31 -5.97
N ARG A 16 -16.97 1.92 -4.99
CA ARG A 16 -18.44 2.02 -4.99
C ARG A 16 -18.97 2.74 -6.22
N TRP A 17 -18.28 3.79 -6.67
CA TRP A 17 -18.65 4.50 -7.89
C TRP A 17 -18.49 3.60 -9.12
N LEU A 18 -17.37 2.89 -9.26
CA LEU A 18 -17.14 1.97 -10.38
C LEU A 18 -18.16 0.83 -10.41
N GLU A 19 -18.53 0.28 -9.26
CA GLU A 19 -19.58 -0.75 -9.13
C GLU A 19 -20.95 -0.22 -9.54
N GLN A 20 -21.32 1.00 -9.11
CA GLN A 20 -22.57 1.64 -9.50
C GLN A 20 -22.64 1.96 -11.00
N GLN A 21 -21.50 2.21 -11.64
CA GLN A 21 -21.43 2.39 -13.10
C GLN A 21 -21.37 1.06 -13.86
N GLU A 22 -21.36 -0.09 -13.16
CA GLU A 22 -21.13 -1.42 -13.74
C GLU A 22 -19.81 -1.50 -14.55
N ASP A 23 -18.84 -0.63 -14.24
CA ASP A 23 -17.56 -0.51 -14.96
C ASP A 23 -16.55 -1.56 -14.47
N SER A 24 -16.80 -2.80 -14.89
CA SER A 24 -15.92 -3.94 -14.58
C SER A 24 -14.48 -3.76 -15.09
N ALA A 25 -14.28 -3.02 -16.20
CA ALA A 25 -12.97 -2.74 -16.76
C ALA A 25 -12.19 -1.74 -15.91
N GLY A 26 -12.85 -0.66 -15.48
CA GLY A 26 -12.35 0.32 -14.53
C GLY A 26 -11.98 -0.32 -13.20
N LEU A 27 -12.85 -1.17 -12.65
CA LEU A 27 -12.58 -1.91 -11.40
C LEU A 27 -11.39 -2.86 -11.54
N ALA A 28 -11.25 -3.56 -12.67
CA ALA A 28 -10.09 -4.40 -12.94
C ALA A 28 -8.78 -3.57 -13.06
N SER A 29 -8.85 -2.38 -13.67
CA SER A 29 -7.70 -1.47 -13.77
C SER A 29 -7.27 -0.94 -12.40
N TRP A 30 -8.24 -0.46 -11.62
CA TRP A 30 -8.01 0.01 -10.26
C TRP A 30 -7.36 -1.08 -9.39
N ARG A 31 -7.85 -2.33 -9.45
CA ARG A 31 -7.25 -3.45 -8.70
C ARG A 31 -5.79 -3.72 -9.07
N ARG A 32 -5.45 -3.68 -10.37
CA ARG A 32 -4.05 -3.84 -10.81
C ARG A 32 -3.18 -2.73 -10.23
N GLN A 33 -3.66 -1.49 -10.25
CA GLN A 33 -2.96 -0.34 -9.68
C GLN A 33 -2.78 -0.46 -8.15
N GLU A 34 -3.82 -0.92 -7.45
CA GLU A 34 -3.76 -1.12 -5.99
C GLU A 34 -2.78 -2.23 -5.62
N ARG A 35 -2.84 -3.36 -6.31
CA ARG A 35 -1.89 -4.47 -6.13
C ARG A 35 -0.45 -4.03 -6.43
N TYR A 36 -0.25 -3.23 -7.46
CA TYR A 36 1.06 -2.67 -7.79
C TYR A 36 1.60 -1.79 -6.67
N ARG A 37 0.78 -0.88 -6.14
CA ARG A 37 1.17 0.01 -5.05
C ARG A 37 1.60 -0.78 -3.80
N GLN A 38 0.83 -1.79 -3.41
CA GLN A 38 1.12 -2.63 -2.25
C GLN A 38 2.42 -3.42 -2.42
N GLN A 39 2.62 -4.05 -3.59
CA GLN A 39 3.84 -4.81 -3.85
C GLN A 39 5.08 -3.90 -3.99
N LEU A 40 4.90 -2.69 -4.54
CA LEU A 40 5.96 -1.69 -4.62
C LEU A 40 6.35 -1.15 -3.23
N GLN A 41 5.37 -0.98 -2.34
CA GLN A 41 5.60 -0.60 -0.95
C GLN A 41 6.51 -1.62 -0.24
N GLN A 42 6.11 -2.90 -0.29
CA GLN A 42 6.87 -3.97 0.34
C GLN A 42 8.29 -4.03 -0.22
N LEU A 43 8.44 -3.93 -1.54
CA LEU A 43 9.74 -3.89 -2.20
C LEU A 43 10.59 -2.70 -1.74
N ALA A 44 9.99 -1.52 -1.55
CA ALA A 44 10.69 -0.35 -1.04
C ALA A 44 11.14 -0.54 0.42
N ASP A 45 10.31 -1.13 1.28
CA ASP A 45 10.63 -1.42 2.67
C ASP A 45 11.83 -2.38 2.78
N GLU A 46 11.78 -3.51 2.04
CA GLU A 46 12.89 -4.48 1.96
C GLU A 46 14.20 -3.85 1.44
N THR A 47 14.08 -2.91 0.49
CA THR A 47 15.23 -2.19 -0.06
C THR A 47 15.85 -1.24 0.96
N ARG A 48 15.03 -0.53 1.75
CA ARG A 48 15.52 0.34 2.82
C ARG A 48 16.26 -0.46 3.89
N GLU A 49 15.76 -1.64 4.25
CA GLU A 49 16.48 -2.52 5.19
C GLU A 49 17.83 -2.98 4.64
N LYS A 50 17.90 -3.36 3.36
CA LYS A 50 19.17 -3.74 2.71
C LYS A 50 20.16 -2.57 2.74
N LEU A 51 19.70 -1.36 2.44
CA LEU A 51 20.52 -0.16 2.50
C LEU A 51 20.99 0.15 3.92
N ALA A 52 20.10 0.03 4.92
CA ALA A 52 20.46 0.23 6.33
C ALA A 52 21.57 -0.74 6.78
N ARG A 53 21.44 -2.03 6.44
CA ARG A 53 22.49 -3.04 6.70
C ARG A 53 23.79 -2.73 5.96
N LEU A 54 23.71 -2.24 4.73
CA LEU A 54 24.88 -1.84 3.95
C LEU A 54 25.62 -0.68 4.62
N TYR A 55 24.90 0.38 5.03
CA TYR A 55 25.48 1.55 5.67
C TYR A 55 26.10 1.26 7.04
N ALA A 56 25.69 0.19 7.72
CA ALA A 56 26.28 -0.24 8.99
C ALA A 56 27.66 -0.90 8.83
N ARG A 57 28.11 -1.22 7.61
CA ARG A 57 29.40 -1.90 7.36
C ARG A 57 30.54 -0.88 7.26
N PRO A 58 31.74 -1.19 7.81
CA PRO A 58 32.91 -0.33 7.70
C PRO A 58 33.57 -0.50 6.32
N LEU A 59 32.97 0.07 5.28
CA LEU A 59 33.47 0.02 3.92
C LEU A 59 34.07 1.36 3.49
N PRO A 60 35.11 1.36 2.62
CA PRO A 60 35.55 2.57 1.94
C PRO A 60 34.40 3.22 1.16
N ALA A 61 34.40 4.56 1.09
CA ALA A 61 33.32 5.32 0.46
C ALA A 61 33.01 4.88 -0.99
N GLN A 62 34.03 4.57 -1.78
CA GLN A 62 33.85 4.09 -3.16
C GLN A 62 33.14 2.73 -3.22
N SER A 63 33.53 1.79 -2.35
CA SER A 63 32.88 0.47 -2.26
C SER A 63 31.44 0.57 -1.75
N MET A 64 31.18 1.49 -0.81
CA MET A 64 29.83 1.79 -0.32
C MET A 64 28.93 2.34 -1.44
N ALA A 65 29.44 3.29 -2.24
CA ALA A 65 28.71 3.87 -3.36
C ALA A 65 28.37 2.83 -4.43
N ALA A 66 29.34 1.98 -4.80
CA ALA A 66 29.12 0.91 -5.78
C ALA A 66 28.07 -0.11 -5.30
N GLN A 67 28.14 -0.56 -4.04
CA GLN A 67 27.14 -1.50 -3.50
C GLN A 67 25.76 -0.86 -3.36
N LYS A 68 25.68 0.42 -2.98
CA LYS A 68 24.42 1.16 -2.94
C LYS A 68 23.77 1.20 -4.32
N GLN A 69 24.56 1.48 -5.36
CA GLN A 69 24.08 1.54 -6.73
C GLN A 69 23.44 0.22 -7.16
N VAL A 70 24.10 -0.91 -6.89
CA VAL A 70 23.55 -2.25 -7.18
C VAL A 70 22.21 -2.50 -6.49
N VAL A 71 22.06 -2.07 -5.22
CA VAL A 71 20.81 -2.22 -4.48
C VAL A 71 19.67 -1.40 -5.12
N LEU A 72 19.95 -0.18 -5.54
CA LEU A 72 18.96 0.71 -6.17
C LEU A 72 18.59 0.27 -7.59
N GLU A 73 19.56 -0.24 -8.37
CA GLU A 73 19.33 -0.85 -9.68
C GLU A 73 18.42 -2.09 -9.55
N THR A 74 18.70 -2.96 -8.59
CA THR A 74 17.88 -4.13 -8.29
C THR A 74 16.44 -3.72 -7.96
N PHE A 75 16.24 -2.67 -7.15
CA PHE A 75 14.90 -2.15 -6.85
C PHE A 75 14.18 -1.67 -8.13
N SER A 76 14.85 -0.87 -8.96
CA SER A 76 14.32 -0.36 -10.23
C SER A 76 13.86 -1.49 -11.15
N GLU A 77 14.70 -2.53 -11.31
CA GLU A 77 14.39 -3.69 -12.13
C GLU A 77 13.18 -4.48 -11.61
N GLN A 78 13.15 -4.75 -10.30
CA GLN A 78 12.07 -5.49 -9.66
C GLN A 78 10.75 -4.72 -9.72
N ALA A 79 10.77 -3.41 -9.45
CA ALA A 79 9.59 -2.54 -9.55
C ALA A 79 9.06 -2.43 -11.00
N THR A 80 9.96 -2.39 -11.98
CA THR A 80 9.61 -2.39 -13.41
C THR A 80 8.99 -3.72 -13.84
N LYS A 81 9.60 -4.84 -13.42
CA LYS A 81 9.08 -6.19 -13.68
C LYS A 81 7.70 -6.38 -13.05
N LEU A 82 7.53 -5.86 -11.83
CA LEU A 82 6.27 -5.87 -11.11
C LEU A 82 5.16 -5.11 -11.87
N ALA A 83 5.46 -3.90 -12.36
CA ALA A 83 4.49 -3.12 -13.16
C ALA A 83 4.07 -3.89 -14.41
N ARG A 84 5.04 -4.45 -15.15
CA ARG A 84 4.79 -5.25 -16.36
C ARG A 84 3.94 -6.49 -16.07
N LYS A 85 4.23 -7.22 -15.00
CA LYS A 85 3.45 -8.40 -14.56
C LYS A 85 1.98 -8.06 -14.30
N LEU A 86 1.70 -6.83 -13.87
CA LEU A 86 0.36 -6.32 -13.61
C LEU A 86 -0.24 -5.55 -14.80
N ASN A 87 0.34 -5.65 -16.00
CA ASN A 87 -0.09 -4.93 -17.20
C ASN A 87 -0.18 -3.41 -16.98
N LEU A 88 0.73 -2.86 -16.19
CA LEU A 88 0.87 -1.44 -15.94
C LEU A 88 2.13 -0.90 -16.62
N ARG A 89 2.11 0.41 -16.92
CA ARG A 89 3.30 1.11 -17.38
C ARG A 89 4.21 1.40 -16.18
N PRO A 90 5.49 1.01 -16.21
CA PRO A 90 6.45 1.41 -15.19
C PRO A 90 6.49 2.93 -15.06
N ALA A 91 6.52 3.43 -13.82
CA ALA A 91 6.64 4.86 -13.59
C ALA A 91 8.01 5.36 -14.05
N ARG A 92 8.07 6.56 -14.65
CA ARG A 92 9.31 7.12 -15.21
C ARG A 92 10.44 7.28 -14.18
N TRP A 93 10.07 7.56 -12.93
CA TRP A 93 11.03 7.73 -11.83
C TRP A 93 11.71 6.44 -11.38
N LEU A 94 11.25 5.27 -11.87
CA LEU A 94 11.91 3.99 -11.61
C LEU A 94 13.22 3.84 -12.36
N SER A 95 13.64 4.80 -13.20
CA SER A 95 14.96 4.73 -13.81
C SER A 95 16.06 4.72 -12.73
N PRO A 96 17.13 3.91 -12.89
CA PRO A 96 18.22 3.82 -11.92
C PRO A 96 18.85 5.17 -11.55
N GLU A 97 18.81 6.13 -12.47
CA GLU A 97 19.32 7.49 -12.30
C GLU A 97 18.45 8.36 -11.36
N GLN A 98 17.16 8.03 -11.22
CA GLN A 98 16.20 8.80 -10.42
C GLN A 98 15.84 8.13 -9.09
N VAL A 99 16.02 6.80 -9.00
CA VAL A 99 15.84 6.07 -7.75
C VAL A 99 17.01 6.39 -6.80
N ASN A 100 16.70 7.07 -5.70
CA ASN A 100 17.64 7.33 -4.62
C ASN A 100 16.97 7.13 -3.24
N ASN A 101 17.72 7.33 -2.16
CA ASN A 101 17.19 7.17 -0.80
C ASN A 101 15.96 8.08 -0.53
N ALA A 102 15.91 9.29 -1.11
CA ALA A 102 14.78 10.19 -0.97
C ALA A 102 13.56 9.70 -1.78
N ALA A 103 13.79 9.20 -3.00
CA ALA A 103 12.74 8.56 -3.80
C ALA A 103 12.14 7.36 -3.07
N LEU A 104 12.98 6.51 -2.46
CA LEU A 104 12.51 5.41 -1.61
C LEU A 104 11.74 5.94 -0.39
N ALA A 105 12.20 7.00 0.27
CA ALA A 105 11.50 7.60 1.41
C ALA A 105 10.11 8.16 1.05
N LEU A 106 9.88 8.62 -0.18
CA LEU A 106 8.57 9.07 -0.66
C LEU A 106 7.55 7.91 -0.76
N PHE A 107 8.01 6.67 -0.93
CA PHE A 107 7.17 5.48 -0.76
C PHE A 107 6.93 5.14 0.71
N SER A 108 7.64 5.75 1.66
CA SER A 108 7.29 5.59 3.08
C SER A 108 6.19 6.58 3.38
N THR A 109 4.95 6.22 3.08
CA THR A 109 3.79 7.05 3.41
C THR A 109 2.77 6.28 4.22
N TYR A 110 2.23 6.99 5.20
CA TYR A 110 1.38 6.60 6.32
C TYR A 110 0.08 5.87 5.88
N GLN A 111 0.20 4.66 5.39
CA GLN A 111 -0.92 3.80 5.00
C GLN A 111 -1.08 2.56 5.89
N GLU A 112 -0.33 2.49 6.99
CA GLU A 112 -0.39 1.42 8.00
C GLU A 112 -1.83 1.02 8.37
N HIS A 113 -2.72 2.00 8.45
CA HIS A 113 -4.08 1.81 8.90
C HIS A 113 -5.12 1.74 7.78
N VAL A 114 -4.72 1.85 6.51
CA VAL A 114 -5.66 1.72 5.39
C VAL A 114 -6.36 0.36 5.42
N PRO A 115 -5.65 -0.79 5.61
CA PRO A 115 -6.31 -2.08 5.73
C PRO A 115 -7.31 -2.13 6.89
N ALA A 116 -6.91 -1.61 8.07
CA ALA A 116 -7.78 -1.52 9.25
C ALA A 116 -9.06 -0.72 9.00
N PHE A 117 -8.97 0.46 8.38
CA PHE A 117 -10.16 1.27 8.11
C PHE A 117 -11.09 0.61 7.10
N LEU A 118 -10.54 -0.03 6.06
CA LEU A 118 -11.35 -0.74 5.08
C LEU A 118 -12.05 -1.97 5.70
N ALA A 119 -11.36 -2.70 6.59
CA ALA A 119 -11.96 -3.80 7.34
C ALA A 119 -13.07 -3.31 8.28
N LEU A 120 -12.84 -2.19 8.96
CA LEU A 120 -13.86 -1.56 9.79
C LEU A 120 -15.09 -1.15 8.94
N LEU A 121 -14.89 -0.52 7.79
CA LEU A 121 -16.00 -0.13 6.90
C LEU A 121 -16.79 -1.35 6.40
N ARG A 122 -16.10 -2.44 6.03
CA ARG A 122 -16.76 -3.69 5.63
C ARG A 122 -17.56 -4.32 6.76
N SER A 123 -17.05 -4.29 8.00
CA SER A 123 -17.79 -4.79 9.17
C SER A 123 -19.07 -4.00 9.48
N LEU A 124 -19.24 -2.86 8.81
CA LEU A 124 -20.42 -1.99 8.88
C LEU A 124 -21.20 -2.02 7.56
N ASP A 125 -21.05 -3.08 6.76
CA ASP A 125 -21.73 -3.29 5.47
C ASP A 125 -21.55 -2.14 4.47
N GLY A 126 -20.42 -1.41 4.56
CA GLY A 126 -20.17 -0.25 3.71
C GLY A 126 -20.96 1.01 4.09
N ASP A 127 -21.60 1.05 5.27
CA ASP A 127 -22.27 2.25 5.78
C ASP A 127 -21.23 3.31 6.19
N PHE A 128 -21.05 4.29 5.32
CA PHE A 128 -20.17 5.43 5.56
C PHE A 128 -20.58 6.24 6.80
N ALA A 129 -21.88 6.43 7.06
CA ALA A 129 -22.33 7.20 8.22
C ALA A 129 -21.97 6.49 9.53
N ALA A 130 -22.19 5.18 9.61
CA ALA A 130 -21.73 4.36 10.74
C ALA A 130 -20.20 4.37 10.87
N PHE A 131 -19.50 4.25 9.76
CA PHE A 131 -18.05 4.29 9.71
C PHE A 131 -17.49 5.62 10.25
N PHE A 132 -17.99 6.77 9.79
CA PHE A 132 -17.58 8.08 10.31
C PHE A 132 -17.81 8.21 11.81
N ARG A 133 -18.95 7.72 12.33
CA ARG A 133 -19.22 7.70 13.78
C ARG A 133 -18.19 6.85 14.52
N LYS A 134 -17.92 5.63 14.05
CA LYS A 134 -16.98 4.70 14.69
C LYS A 134 -15.55 5.24 14.66
N VAL A 135 -15.10 5.82 13.54
CA VAL A 135 -13.77 6.43 13.44
C VAL A 135 -13.63 7.61 14.41
N ARG A 136 -14.67 8.45 14.58
CA ARG A 136 -14.66 9.52 15.59
C ARG A 136 -14.50 8.96 17.00
N THR A 137 -15.19 7.87 17.34
CA THR A 137 -15.04 7.19 18.64
C THR A 137 -13.61 6.67 18.82
N ILE A 138 -13.03 6.02 17.81
CA ILE A 138 -11.65 5.51 17.85
C ILE A 138 -10.65 6.66 18.00
N ALA A 139 -10.89 7.79 17.32
CA ALA A 139 -10.06 8.98 17.41
C ALA A 139 -10.00 9.56 18.83
N SER A 140 -11.13 9.52 19.57
CA SER A 140 -11.22 10.01 20.95
C SER A 140 -10.58 9.09 22.00
N LEU A 141 -10.14 7.88 21.63
CA LEU A 141 -9.47 6.98 22.57
C LEU A 141 -8.07 7.49 22.97
N PRO A 142 -7.61 7.14 24.19
CA PRO A 142 -6.20 7.21 24.55
C PRO A 142 -5.29 6.54 23.51
N ALA A 143 -4.05 7.02 23.39
CA ALA A 143 -3.16 6.63 22.29
C ALA A 143 -2.88 5.12 22.22
N ASP A 144 -2.68 4.49 23.37
CA ASP A 144 -2.49 3.05 23.56
C ASP A 144 -3.74 2.26 23.09
N LYS A 145 -4.94 2.68 23.54
CA LYS A 145 -6.21 2.02 23.18
C LYS A 145 -6.55 2.19 21.70
N ARG A 146 -6.22 3.36 21.14
CA ARG A 146 -6.34 3.60 19.71
C ARG A 146 -5.40 2.69 18.92
N ALA A 147 -4.14 2.58 19.32
CA ALA A 147 -3.17 1.71 18.67
C ALA A 147 -3.60 0.24 18.74
N GLU A 148 -4.07 -0.23 19.91
CA GLU A 148 -4.61 -1.58 20.10
C GLU A 148 -5.81 -1.85 19.17
N THR A 149 -6.74 -0.89 19.07
CA THR A 149 -7.91 -0.98 18.19
C THR A 149 -7.49 -1.06 16.72
N MET A 150 -6.56 -0.22 16.27
CA MET A 150 -6.09 -0.25 14.89
C MET A 150 -5.31 -1.54 14.58
N ALA A 151 -4.53 -2.05 15.54
CA ALA A 151 -3.84 -3.32 15.40
C ALA A 151 -4.82 -4.50 15.29
N TYR A 152 -5.92 -4.49 16.05
CA TYR A 152 -7.00 -5.48 15.90
C TYR A 152 -7.56 -5.46 14.47
N TRP A 153 -7.97 -4.30 13.96
CA TRP A 153 -8.53 -4.19 12.62
C TRP A 153 -7.53 -4.53 11.51
N ASN A 154 -6.24 -4.25 11.71
CA ASN A 154 -5.20 -4.68 10.80
C ASN A 154 -5.08 -6.22 10.76
N LYS A 155 -5.20 -6.91 11.90
CA LYS A 155 -5.25 -8.38 11.94
C LYS A 155 -6.49 -8.95 11.26
N VAL A 156 -7.64 -8.28 11.39
CA VAL A 156 -8.85 -8.65 10.66
C VAL A 156 -8.61 -8.52 9.16
N ALA A 157 -8.10 -7.38 8.70
CA ALA A 157 -7.80 -7.14 7.29
C ALA A 157 -6.81 -8.17 6.71
N GLN A 158 -5.79 -8.58 7.47
CA GLN A 158 -4.83 -9.60 7.04
C GLN A 158 -5.47 -10.97 6.76
N ARG A 159 -6.56 -11.32 7.46
CA ARG A 159 -7.30 -12.57 7.23
C ARG A 159 -8.19 -12.50 5.99
N GLU A 160 -8.68 -11.30 5.67
CA GLU A 160 -9.56 -11.07 4.52
C GLU A 160 -8.78 -11.01 3.20
N GLY A 161 -7.47 -10.75 3.24
CA GLY A 161 -6.58 -10.72 2.07
C GLY A 161 -6.14 -9.32 1.68
N GLN A 162 -5.49 -9.19 0.51
CA GLN A 162 -5.02 -7.88 0.04
C GLN A 162 -6.20 -7.01 -0.39
N VAL A 163 -6.11 -5.69 -0.17
CA VAL A 163 -7.17 -4.74 -0.54
C VAL A 163 -7.63 -4.90 -2.00
N ALA A 164 -6.71 -5.18 -2.93
CA ALA A 164 -7.06 -5.42 -4.34
C ALA A 164 -7.92 -6.68 -4.57
N ASP A 165 -7.80 -7.68 -3.69
CA ASP A 165 -8.50 -8.97 -3.80
C ASP A 165 -9.91 -8.89 -3.22
N LEU A 166 -10.13 -8.01 -2.25
CA LEU A 166 -11.43 -7.77 -1.59
C LEU A 166 -12.50 -7.24 -2.52
N TYR A 167 -12.08 -6.67 -3.65
CA TYR A 167 -12.95 -6.11 -4.68
C TYR A 167 -12.88 -6.91 -5.99
N ALA A 168 -12.40 -8.16 -5.92
CA ALA A 168 -12.47 -9.07 -7.04
C ALA A 168 -13.92 -9.50 -7.29
N PRO A 169 -14.33 -9.69 -8.57
CA PRO A 169 -15.63 -10.27 -8.84
C PRO A 169 -15.66 -11.67 -8.23
N GLU A 170 -16.75 -11.99 -7.53
CA GLU A 170 -17.06 -13.34 -7.06
C GLU A 170 -16.76 -14.36 -8.17
N PRO A 171 -16.10 -15.49 -7.87
CA PRO A 171 -15.95 -16.55 -8.84
C PRO A 171 -17.36 -16.95 -9.27
N ARG A 172 -17.71 -16.72 -10.53
CA ARG A 172 -18.94 -17.29 -11.10
C ARG A 172 -18.77 -18.80 -11.03
N HIS A 173 -19.34 -19.42 -10.00
CA HIS A 173 -19.56 -20.85 -9.95
C HIS A 173 -20.32 -21.21 -11.23
N ARG A 174 -19.62 -21.88 -12.15
CA ARG A 174 -20.22 -22.57 -13.28
C ARG A 174 -20.49 -24.00 -12.87
#